data_AF-A0A9W8C4T7-F1
#
_entry.id   AF-A0A9W8C4T7-F1
#
_cell.length_a   1.000
_cell.length_b   1.000
_cell.length_c   1.000
_cell.angle_alpha   90.00
_cell.angle_beta   90.00
_cell.angle_gamma   90.00
#
_symmetry.space_group_name_H-M   'P 1'
#
loop_
_entity.id
_entity.type
_entity.pdbx_description
1 polymer ?
#
loop_
_entity_poly.entity_id
_entity_poly.type
_entity_poly.pdbx_seq_one_letter_code
_entity_poly.pdbx_strand_id
1 'polypeptide(L)'
;KSRSDPVMFVILLIASMFSQGLVTVSYGKDFITAFPENVGYFYPYTLIKSLRVTALHNDTTFTVHFNNTQKTSSVLESGETANVSIPKTAEVHQLGSSSNSIRITSEKDIVVQSFSQTNIGTLPEKSVQTSVVQPITNLGKQYLIPLLNHSDLIQTFSGSPAPLWSQRYGSFKLIIINAEDTKNMVTIFRNISASVQEQKFWISSYQLIQLQANASLFKVKSSHKVAVILTHPCLEMTACKCNMIVNQILPTEFHGQNFVVPYIPGITQSRLLITSNDKSTSLSHSNVQLQPSPSGLLSLSDQTKSQYVNASGNVSLTLISSGLFIEVIPENMFAACYLLQVYSDISGSKKAIVIAETSSKTNLHKQNSPITNAKWTEITGTKYSSAIIPLTEQYTFIWHPSSKIAVYILENTDTTVYGGPPIPINTQPDEFGCVVIPGQFEVESEPLSWTESLAHCTSLQKHLACPTTEDIQMELANTVNTTEEGWIGLRRSLMTTDWYWQRQTPSSTSSSSVDYVHWAEGHPQEILKGLCASLLLNQDDEYKWKSAKCCEKKRPVCYKPPIYFNPLSVCDPICQNTVL
;
A
#
# COMPACT_ATOMS: atom_id res chain seq x y z
N LYS A 1 -43.37 -25.74 17.93
CA LYS A 1 -42.53 -26.86 17.43
C LYS A 1 -41.99 -26.46 16.06
N SER A 2 -40.87 -25.75 16.03
CA SER A 2 -39.98 -25.58 14.88
C SER A 2 -38.66 -25.12 15.49
N ARG A 3 -37.67 -26.02 15.45
CA ARG A 3 -36.38 -25.94 16.14
C ARG A 3 -35.41 -25.35 15.12
N SER A 4 -35.03 -24.10 15.29
CA SER A 4 -33.99 -23.45 14.48
C SER A 4 -32.64 -24.02 14.88
N ASP A 5 -31.94 -24.65 13.93
CA ASP A 5 -30.66 -25.31 14.15
C ASP A 5 -29.53 -24.31 14.51
N PRO A 6 -28.78 -24.54 15.61
CA PRO A 6 -27.66 -23.69 16.02
C PRO A 6 -26.45 -23.79 15.07
N VAL A 7 -26.45 -24.74 14.14
CA VAL A 7 -25.35 -24.99 13.19
C VAL A 7 -25.28 -23.93 12.10
N MET A 8 -26.40 -23.31 11.72
CA MET A 8 -26.42 -22.30 10.64
C MET A 8 -25.85 -20.94 11.11
N PHE A 9 -25.94 -20.64 12.41
CA PHE A 9 -25.38 -19.41 12.99
C PHE A 9 -23.85 -19.47 13.14
N VAL A 10 -23.29 -20.66 13.43
CA VAL A 10 -21.83 -20.86 13.53
C VAL A 10 -21.16 -20.81 12.16
N ILE A 11 -21.81 -21.35 11.11
CA ILE A 11 -21.29 -21.28 9.73
C ILE A 11 -21.32 -19.84 9.20
N LEU A 12 -22.29 -19.02 9.59
CA LEU A 12 -22.32 -17.59 9.25
C LEU A 12 -21.27 -16.76 9.99
N LEU A 13 -20.90 -17.14 11.24
CA LEU A 13 -19.82 -16.49 12.00
C LEU A 13 -18.42 -16.87 11.50
N ILE A 14 -18.22 -18.11 11.04
CA ILE A 14 -16.95 -18.52 10.41
C ILE A 14 -16.81 -17.92 9.01
N ALA A 15 -17.91 -17.77 8.27
CA ALA A 15 -17.91 -17.04 6.99
C ALA A 15 -17.67 -15.53 7.15
N SER A 16 -17.94 -14.93 8.32
CA SER A 16 -17.60 -13.52 8.59
C SER A 16 -16.14 -13.30 9.00
N MET A 17 -15.35 -14.34 9.25
CA MET A 17 -13.90 -14.24 9.49
C MET A 17 -13.06 -14.38 8.20
N PHE A 18 -13.70 -14.71 7.07
CA PHE A 18 -13.09 -14.67 5.74
C PHE A 18 -13.64 -13.55 4.85
N SER A 19 -14.09 -12.43 5.44
CA SER A 19 -14.02 -11.17 4.72
C SER A 19 -12.56 -10.71 4.72
N GLN A 20 -11.76 -11.28 3.81
CA GLN A 20 -10.61 -10.56 3.27
C GLN A 20 -11.17 -9.30 2.60
N GLY A 21 -11.44 -8.27 3.41
CA GLY A 21 -11.66 -6.93 2.90
C GLY A 21 -10.45 -6.64 2.02
N LEU A 22 -10.69 -6.26 0.77
CA LEU A 22 -9.66 -6.00 -0.24
C LEU A 22 -8.47 -5.26 0.40
N VAL A 23 -7.39 -5.99 0.65
CA VAL A 23 -6.17 -5.43 1.21
C VAL A 23 -5.36 -4.92 0.02
N THR A 24 -5.32 -3.61 -0.15
CA THR A 24 -4.48 -3.01 -1.20
C THR A 24 -3.06 -2.87 -0.70
N VAL A 25 -2.23 -3.84 -1.05
CA VAL A 25 -0.78 -3.69 -1.00
C VAL A 25 -0.28 -3.23 -2.37
N SER A 26 0.54 -2.20 -2.42
CA SER A 26 1.03 -1.60 -3.69
C SER A 26 2.33 -2.25 -4.18
N TYR A 27 2.57 -3.51 -3.81
CA TYR A 27 3.72 -4.32 -4.24
C TYR A 27 3.26 -5.55 -5.01
N GLY A 28 4.18 -6.15 -5.77
CA GLY A 28 3.92 -7.35 -6.53
C GLY A 28 5.07 -7.67 -7.47
N LYS A 29 4.80 -8.50 -8.48
CA LYS A 29 5.81 -9.02 -9.42
C LYS A 29 5.68 -8.51 -10.84
N ASP A 30 4.54 -7.94 -11.21
CA ASP A 30 4.27 -7.49 -12.57
C ASP A 30 3.54 -6.14 -12.52
N PHE A 31 4.04 -5.18 -13.26
CA PHE A 31 3.58 -3.80 -13.29
C PHE A 31 3.54 -3.31 -14.71
N ILE A 32 2.62 -2.39 -14.99
CA ILE A 32 2.58 -1.71 -16.28
C ILE A 32 2.18 -0.26 -16.11
N THR A 33 2.88 0.63 -16.82
CA THR A 33 2.62 2.08 -16.77
C THR A 33 2.98 2.74 -18.11
N ALA A 34 2.75 4.05 -18.20
CA ALA A 34 3.18 4.89 -19.32
C ALA A 34 3.55 6.27 -18.78
N PHE A 35 4.34 7.02 -19.55
CA PHE A 35 4.67 8.41 -19.23
C PHE A 35 3.87 9.36 -20.13
N PRO A 36 2.83 10.04 -19.60
CA PRO A 36 2.13 11.08 -20.33
C PRO A 36 3.04 12.25 -20.70
N GLU A 37 2.56 13.07 -21.64
CA GLU A 37 3.15 14.36 -21.98
C GLU A 37 3.27 15.27 -20.74
N ASN A 38 4.50 15.65 -20.38
CA ASN A 38 4.79 16.59 -19.29
C ASN A 38 5.17 17.95 -19.89
N VAL A 39 4.21 18.88 -19.92
CA VAL A 39 4.24 20.11 -20.74
C VAL A 39 4.17 19.79 -22.24
N GLY A 40 3.64 20.71 -23.04
CA GLY A 40 3.49 20.50 -24.49
C GLY A 40 4.81 20.13 -25.17
N TYR A 41 4.80 19.10 -26.02
CA TYR A 41 5.98 18.52 -26.69
C TYR A 41 6.85 19.51 -27.48
N PHE A 42 6.31 20.69 -27.80
CA PHE A 42 6.98 21.76 -28.54
C PHE A 42 7.77 22.71 -27.62
N TYR A 43 7.59 22.63 -26.31
CA TYR A 43 8.39 23.41 -25.37
C TYR A 43 9.82 22.87 -25.32
N PRO A 44 10.84 23.75 -25.26
CA PRO A 44 12.26 23.37 -25.32
C PRO A 44 12.77 22.86 -23.96
N TYR A 45 11.97 22.07 -23.24
CA TYR A 45 12.31 21.57 -21.92
C TYR A 45 13.01 20.22 -22.00
N THR A 46 13.94 19.98 -21.08
CA THR A 46 14.52 18.65 -20.92
C THR A 46 13.64 17.82 -20.00
N LEU A 47 13.20 16.66 -20.49
CA LEU A 47 12.33 15.76 -19.74
C LEU A 47 13.16 14.67 -19.05
N ILE A 48 12.96 14.54 -17.74
CA ILE A 48 13.52 13.49 -16.91
C ILE A 48 12.37 12.55 -16.55
N LYS A 49 12.46 11.31 -17.02
CA LYS A 49 11.50 10.24 -16.73
C LYS A 49 12.25 9.10 -16.10
N SER A 50 11.80 8.66 -14.94
CA SER A 50 12.41 7.54 -14.26
C SER A 50 11.42 6.71 -13.48
N LEU A 51 11.78 5.44 -13.28
CA LEU A 51 11.12 4.55 -12.33
C LEU A 51 12.08 4.32 -11.17
N ARG A 52 11.57 4.43 -9.95
CA ARG A 52 12.22 3.87 -8.76
C ARG A 52 11.61 2.53 -8.47
N VAL A 53 12.46 1.51 -8.44
CA VAL A 53 12.05 0.14 -8.14
C VAL A 53 12.76 -0.28 -6.88
N THR A 54 12.00 -0.62 -5.83
CA THR A 54 12.55 -1.05 -4.55
C THR A 54 12.25 -2.53 -4.33
N ALA A 55 13.29 -3.28 -3.97
CA ALA A 55 13.18 -4.69 -3.63
C ALA A 55 12.60 -4.85 -2.22
N LEU A 56 11.63 -5.75 -2.07
CA LEU A 56 11.12 -6.14 -0.76
C LEU A 56 11.82 -7.39 -0.21
N HIS A 57 12.62 -8.07 -1.04
CA HIS A 57 13.32 -9.28 -0.65
C HIS A 57 14.78 -9.24 -1.09
N ASN A 58 15.64 -9.97 -0.39
CA ASN A 58 17.02 -10.18 -0.79
C ASN A 58 17.12 -10.94 -2.11
N ASP A 59 18.25 -10.83 -2.80
CA ASP A 59 18.49 -11.44 -4.11
C ASP A 59 17.35 -11.19 -5.10
N THR A 60 16.90 -9.93 -5.23
CA THR A 60 15.81 -9.56 -6.13
C THR A 60 16.36 -8.95 -7.42
N THR A 61 15.87 -9.44 -8.55
CA THR A 61 16.13 -8.85 -9.87
C THR A 61 14.82 -8.56 -10.57
N PHE A 62 14.77 -7.45 -11.30
CA PHE A 62 13.62 -7.10 -12.14
C PHE A 62 14.05 -6.76 -13.56
N THR A 63 13.12 -6.86 -14.50
CA THR A 63 13.31 -6.55 -15.92
C THR A 63 12.32 -5.49 -16.35
N VAL A 64 12.83 -4.44 -16.98
CA VAL A 64 12.03 -3.38 -17.59
C VAL A 64 11.94 -3.63 -19.08
N HIS A 65 10.71 -3.71 -19.59
CA HIS A 65 10.38 -3.96 -20.99
C HIS A 65 9.84 -2.68 -21.62
N PHE A 66 10.44 -2.26 -22.73
CA PHE A 66 9.99 -1.10 -23.51
C PHE A 66 10.33 -1.28 -24.99
N ASN A 67 9.32 -1.17 -25.88
CA ASN A 67 9.48 -1.19 -27.33
C ASN A 67 10.37 -2.35 -27.85
N ASN A 68 10.07 -3.59 -27.44
CA ASN A 68 10.82 -4.83 -27.72
C ASN A 68 12.24 -4.92 -27.12
N THR A 69 12.70 -3.89 -26.42
CA THR A 69 13.93 -3.94 -25.63
C THR A 69 13.60 -4.33 -24.19
N GLN A 70 14.49 -5.10 -23.57
CA GLN A 70 14.41 -5.42 -22.16
C GLN A 70 15.74 -5.12 -21.47
N LYS A 71 15.67 -4.60 -20.25
CA LYS A 71 16.83 -4.34 -19.42
C LYS A 71 16.60 -4.90 -18.03
N THR A 72 17.44 -5.85 -17.64
CA THR A 72 17.45 -6.43 -16.30
C THR A 72 18.28 -5.57 -15.35
N SER A 73 17.84 -5.43 -14.12
CA SER A 73 18.55 -4.75 -13.06
C SER A 73 19.79 -5.52 -12.59
N SER A 74 20.64 -4.88 -11.79
CA SER A 74 21.51 -5.61 -10.87
C SER A 74 20.66 -6.35 -9.83
N VAL A 75 21.29 -7.31 -9.14
CA VAL A 75 20.72 -7.89 -7.93
C VAL A 75 20.57 -6.78 -6.89
N LEU A 76 19.41 -6.76 -6.22
CA LEU A 76 19.07 -5.84 -5.14
C LEU A 76 18.80 -6.63 -3.87
N GLU A 77 19.27 -6.11 -2.75
CA GLU A 77 18.88 -6.57 -1.42
C GLU A 77 17.56 -5.94 -0.97
N SER A 78 16.93 -6.54 0.03
CA SER A 78 15.72 -5.98 0.63
C SER A 78 15.95 -4.53 1.09
N GLY A 79 15.05 -3.63 0.68
CA GLY A 79 15.15 -2.20 0.97
C GLY A 79 15.93 -1.38 -0.06
N GLU A 80 16.75 -2.03 -0.89
CA GLU A 80 17.51 -1.33 -1.92
C GLU A 80 16.63 -0.86 -3.08
N THR A 81 16.99 0.30 -3.64
CA THR A 81 16.20 0.96 -4.69
C THR A 81 17.07 1.23 -5.91
N ALA A 82 16.61 0.76 -7.08
CA ALA A 82 17.22 1.08 -8.36
C ALA A 82 16.48 2.23 -9.06
N ASN A 83 17.24 3.19 -9.58
CA ASN A 83 16.74 4.26 -10.45
C ASN A 83 16.87 3.85 -11.91
N VAL A 84 15.74 3.71 -12.62
CA VAL A 84 15.70 3.36 -14.05
C VAL A 84 15.37 4.60 -14.86
N SER A 85 16.32 5.07 -15.68
CA SER A 85 16.06 6.16 -16.63
C SER A 85 15.28 5.66 -17.85
N ILE A 86 14.23 6.39 -18.23
CA ILE A 86 13.33 6.05 -19.33
C ILE A 86 13.62 6.98 -20.52
N PRO A 87 13.72 6.44 -21.75
CA PRO A 87 14.09 7.23 -22.93
C PRO A 87 13.04 8.31 -23.24
N LYS A 88 13.49 9.39 -23.90
CA LYS A 88 12.62 10.49 -24.30
C LYS A 88 11.47 10.04 -25.20
N THR A 89 11.72 9.06 -26.07
CA THR A 89 10.75 8.47 -27.00
C THR A 89 9.57 7.75 -26.33
N ALA A 90 9.66 7.42 -25.04
CA ALA A 90 8.59 6.75 -24.30
C ALA A 90 7.41 7.67 -23.92
N GLU A 91 7.49 8.97 -24.21
CA GLU A 91 6.39 9.88 -23.90
C GLU A 91 5.16 9.65 -24.78
N VAL A 92 3.99 9.62 -24.16
CA VAL A 92 2.69 9.48 -24.84
C VAL A 92 2.08 10.85 -25.08
N HIS A 93 2.51 11.52 -26.16
CA HIS A 93 1.99 12.86 -26.52
C HIS A 93 0.86 12.82 -27.56
N GLN A 94 0.82 11.78 -28.42
CA GLN A 94 -0.18 11.65 -29.49
C GLN A 94 -1.46 10.95 -29.03
N LEU A 95 -2.60 11.32 -29.62
CA LEU A 95 -3.85 10.58 -29.45
C LEU A 95 -3.84 9.31 -30.31
N GLY A 96 -4.57 8.29 -29.90
CA GLY A 96 -4.67 7.02 -30.59
C GLY A 96 -3.81 5.91 -29.96
N SER A 97 -3.57 4.85 -30.72
CA SER A 97 -2.85 3.66 -30.24
C SER A 97 -1.35 3.92 -30.18
N SER A 98 -0.67 3.32 -29.20
CA SER A 98 0.77 3.42 -29.03
C SER A 98 1.35 2.16 -28.38
N SER A 99 2.62 1.88 -28.66
CA SER A 99 3.45 0.88 -27.98
C SER A 99 4.30 1.46 -26.85
N ASN A 100 4.06 2.72 -26.45
CA ASN A 100 4.82 3.42 -25.41
C ASN A 100 4.39 3.06 -23.97
N SER A 101 4.00 1.81 -23.75
CA SER A 101 3.83 1.26 -22.41
C SER A 101 5.19 0.75 -21.90
N ILE A 102 5.32 0.68 -20.58
CA ILE A 102 6.50 0.14 -19.90
C ILE A 102 6.01 -0.91 -18.94
N ARG A 103 6.48 -2.14 -19.12
CA ARG A 103 6.18 -3.26 -18.24
C ARG A 103 7.40 -3.54 -17.36
N ILE A 104 7.18 -3.85 -16.09
CA ILE A 104 8.22 -4.21 -15.14
C ILE A 104 7.85 -5.55 -14.54
N THR A 105 8.71 -6.55 -14.72
CA THR A 105 8.53 -7.91 -14.19
C THR A 105 9.63 -8.25 -13.20
N SER A 106 9.32 -9.02 -12.17
CA SER A 106 10.27 -9.43 -11.13
C SER A 106 9.96 -10.86 -10.65
N GLU A 107 10.98 -11.57 -10.20
CA GLU A 107 10.82 -12.91 -9.62
C GLU A 107 10.24 -12.86 -8.18
N LYS A 108 10.49 -11.75 -7.48
CA LYS A 108 10.10 -11.48 -6.10
C LYS A 108 9.36 -10.14 -6.00
N ASP A 109 8.63 -9.92 -4.90
CA ASP A 109 7.85 -8.70 -4.76
C ASP A 109 8.74 -7.45 -4.72
N ILE A 110 8.33 -6.47 -5.51
CA ILE A 110 8.92 -5.15 -5.63
C ILE A 110 7.82 -4.09 -5.50
N VAL A 111 8.22 -2.86 -5.28
CA VAL A 111 7.35 -1.69 -5.43
C VAL A 111 7.90 -0.78 -6.52
N VAL A 112 7.01 -0.09 -7.23
CA VAL A 112 7.38 0.76 -8.35
C VAL A 112 6.76 2.14 -8.19
N GLN A 113 7.58 3.19 -8.24
CA GLN A 113 7.13 4.57 -8.29
C GLN A 113 7.66 5.24 -9.55
N SER A 114 6.78 5.95 -10.24
CA SER A 114 7.10 6.73 -11.43
C SER A 114 7.39 8.18 -11.09
N PHE A 115 8.36 8.77 -11.79
CA PHE A 115 8.80 10.15 -11.64
C PHE A 115 8.89 10.80 -13.00
N SER A 116 8.17 11.92 -13.17
CA SER A 116 8.22 12.76 -14.36
C SER A 116 8.56 14.19 -13.97
N GLN A 117 9.59 14.75 -14.59
CA GLN A 117 10.03 16.11 -14.33
C GLN A 117 10.41 16.85 -15.63
N THR A 118 10.10 18.15 -15.68
CA THR A 118 10.76 19.10 -16.58
C THR A 118 11.98 19.75 -15.93
N ASN A 119 13.04 19.96 -16.71
CA ASN A 119 14.21 20.70 -16.30
C ASN A 119 14.52 21.80 -17.33
N ILE A 120 14.64 23.03 -16.84
CA ILE A 120 14.84 24.26 -17.61
C ILE A 120 16.07 25.00 -17.08
N GLY A 121 17.28 24.51 -17.36
CA GLY A 121 18.53 25.23 -17.09
C GLY A 121 18.57 25.91 -15.71
N THR A 122 18.57 27.26 -15.70
CA THR A 122 18.67 28.11 -14.50
C THR A 122 17.32 28.61 -13.93
N LEU A 123 16.18 28.26 -14.54
CA LEU A 123 14.87 28.71 -14.06
C LEU A 123 14.34 27.79 -12.93
N PRO A 124 13.73 28.35 -11.87
CA PRO A 124 13.29 27.59 -10.71
C PRO A 124 12.01 26.76 -10.95
N GLU A 125 11.29 26.99 -12.04
CA GLU A 125 9.97 26.40 -12.30
C GLU A 125 10.09 25.03 -12.96
N LYS A 126 9.82 23.97 -12.18
CA LYS A 126 9.85 22.58 -12.62
C LYS A 126 8.44 22.00 -12.49
N SER A 127 7.94 21.39 -13.56
CA SER A 127 6.76 20.52 -13.50
C SER A 127 7.22 19.16 -13.00
N VAL A 128 6.83 18.79 -11.78
CA VAL A 128 7.20 17.50 -11.17
C VAL A 128 5.95 16.76 -10.78
N GLN A 129 5.90 15.49 -11.14
CA GLN A 129 4.86 14.57 -10.71
C GLN A 129 5.44 13.22 -10.36
N THR A 130 4.95 12.66 -9.26
CA THR A 130 5.24 11.29 -8.84
C THR A 130 3.93 10.51 -8.76
N SER A 131 3.99 9.22 -9.04
CA SER A 131 2.81 8.35 -8.95
C SER A 131 3.23 6.92 -8.63
N VAL A 132 2.57 6.32 -7.64
CA VAL A 132 2.73 4.90 -7.31
C VAL A 132 2.14 4.07 -8.44
N VAL A 133 2.96 3.19 -9.03
CA VAL A 133 2.51 2.30 -10.09
C VAL A 133 1.91 1.07 -9.45
N GLN A 134 0.63 0.81 -9.70
CA GLN A 134 -0.06 -0.35 -9.15
C GLN A 134 0.39 -1.65 -9.83
N PRO A 135 0.58 -2.76 -9.07
CA PRO A 135 0.82 -4.07 -9.65
C PRO A 135 -0.40 -4.54 -10.44
N ILE A 136 -0.20 -5.42 -11.42
CA ILE A 136 -1.27 -5.96 -12.27
C ILE A 136 -2.33 -6.71 -11.43
N THR A 137 -1.95 -7.24 -10.27
CA THR A 137 -2.89 -7.83 -9.30
C THR A 137 -3.96 -6.84 -8.83
N ASN A 138 -3.62 -5.56 -8.68
CA ASN A 138 -4.51 -4.47 -8.28
C ASN A 138 -5.19 -3.77 -9.46
N LEU A 139 -4.93 -4.22 -10.69
CA LEU A 139 -5.65 -3.75 -11.87
C LEU A 139 -6.94 -4.54 -12.05
N GLY A 140 -7.95 -3.87 -12.60
CA GLY A 140 -9.29 -4.38 -12.72
C GLY A 140 -9.83 -4.25 -14.14
N LYS A 141 -11.12 -4.56 -14.28
CA LYS A 141 -11.81 -4.54 -15.57
C LYS A 141 -12.79 -3.38 -15.71
N GLN A 142 -13.10 -2.70 -14.61
CA GLN A 142 -14.11 -1.65 -14.55
C GLN A 142 -13.59 -0.45 -13.76
N TYR A 143 -13.68 0.73 -14.38
CA TYR A 143 -13.22 2.00 -13.84
C TYR A 143 -14.31 3.05 -14.02
N LEU A 144 -14.50 3.89 -13.00
CA LEU A 144 -15.27 5.12 -13.12
C LEU A 144 -14.30 6.27 -13.36
N ILE A 145 -14.60 7.10 -14.34
CA ILE A 145 -13.73 8.21 -14.73
C ILE A 145 -14.34 9.49 -14.16
N PRO A 146 -13.58 10.29 -13.39
CA PRO A 146 -14.06 11.56 -12.88
C PRO A 146 -14.46 12.48 -14.04
N LEU A 147 -15.67 13.04 -13.99
CA LEU A 147 -16.09 14.01 -15.01
C LEU A 147 -15.41 15.35 -14.72
N LEU A 148 -14.34 15.62 -15.45
CA LEU A 148 -13.59 16.86 -15.33
C LEU A 148 -13.85 17.76 -16.53
N ASN A 149 -14.21 19.01 -16.23
CA ASN A 149 -14.21 20.09 -17.20
C ASN A 149 -13.01 20.99 -16.90
N HIS A 150 -12.07 21.02 -17.84
CA HIS A 150 -10.84 21.80 -17.72
C HIS A 150 -11.13 23.30 -17.51
N SER A 151 -12.08 23.85 -18.25
CA SER A 151 -12.45 25.26 -18.15
C SER A 151 -13.05 25.61 -16.79
N ASP A 152 -13.91 24.74 -16.26
CA ASP A 152 -14.54 24.94 -14.95
C ASP A 152 -13.50 24.87 -13.82
N LEU A 153 -12.51 23.98 -13.93
CA LEU A 153 -11.41 23.89 -12.98
C LEU A 153 -10.56 25.17 -12.98
N ILE A 154 -10.17 25.66 -14.16
CA ILE A 154 -9.38 26.89 -14.27
C ILE A 154 -10.17 28.08 -13.74
N GLN A 155 -11.45 28.19 -14.11
CA GLN A 155 -12.29 29.27 -13.60
C GLN A 155 -12.41 29.20 -12.07
N THR A 156 -12.55 27.99 -11.51
CA THR A 156 -12.68 27.78 -10.06
C THR A 156 -11.43 28.21 -9.30
N PHE A 157 -10.23 27.87 -9.78
CA PHE A 157 -8.98 28.09 -9.01
C PHE A 157 -8.18 29.31 -9.44
N SER A 158 -8.30 29.77 -10.69
CA SER A 158 -7.55 30.93 -11.22
C SER A 158 -8.41 32.20 -11.32
N GLY A 159 -9.74 32.10 -11.16
CA GLY A 159 -10.66 33.23 -11.29
C GLY A 159 -10.71 33.88 -12.68
N SER A 160 -9.95 33.35 -13.63
CA SER A 160 -9.79 33.87 -14.99
C SER A 160 -10.47 32.94 -15.99
N PRO A 161 -11.06 33.46 -17.07
CA PRO A 161 -11.56 32.61 -18.15
C PRO A 161 -10.42 31.77 -18.71
N ALA A 162 -10.68 30.50 -18.99
CA ALA A 162 -9.70 29.61 -19.60
C ALA A 162 -9.21 30.22 -20.93
N PRO A 163 -7.88 30.37 -21.12
CA PRO A 163 -7.31 30.77 -22.39
C PRO A 163 -7.85 29.94 -23.56
N LEU A 164 -7.97 30.57 -24.73
CA LEU A 164 -8.36 29.89 -25.97
C LEU A 164 -7.23 28.95 -26.43
N TRP A 165 -7.13 27.77 -25.84
CA TRP A 165 -6.19 26.75 -26.30
C TRP A 165 -6.71 26.00 -27.52
N SER A 166 -5.77 25.42 -28.27
CA SER A 166 -6.10 24.35 -29.19
C SER A 166 -6.87 23.25 -28.46
N GLN A 167 -7.82 22.60 -29.15
CA GLN A 167 -8.65 21.52 -28.62
C GLN A 167 -7.85 20.41 -27.92
N ARG A 168 -6.57 20.21 -28.29
CA ARG A 168 -5.64 19.24 -27.70
C ARG A 168 -5.35 19.46 -26.21
N TYR A 169 -5.26 20.72 -25.77
CA TYR A 169 -4.87 21.10 -24.40
C TYR A 169 -6.01 21.72 -23.60
N GLY A 170 -7.21 21.82 -24.17
CA GLY A 170 -8.43 22.25 -23.47
C GLY A 170 -9.17 21.09 -22.79
N SER A 171 -8.50 19.97 -22.51
CA SER A 171 -9.12 18.73 -22.08
C SER A 171 -8.10 17.80 -21.43
N PHE A 172 -8.56 17.01 -20.47
CA PHE A 172 -7.79 15.88 -19.94
C PHE A 172 -7.56 14.83 -21.03
N LYS A 173 -6.56 13.98 -20.79
CA LYS A 173 -6.28 12.80 -21.58
C LYS A 173 -6.48 11.56 -20.70
N LEU A 174 -7.00 10.52 -21.32
CA LEU A 174 -7.13 9.20 -20.69
C LEU A 174 -6.25 8.22 -21.44
N ILE A 175 -5.31 7.61 -20.73
CA ILE A 175 -4.49 6.52 -21.24
C ILE A 175 -5.07 5.22 -20.66
N ILE A 176 -5.36 4.26 -21.54
CA ILE A 176 -5.80 2.92 -21.16
C ILE A 176 -4.75 1.96 -21.69
N ILE A 177 -4.12 1.19 -20.79
CA ILE A 177 -3.05 0.26 -21.10
C ILE A 177 -3.56 -1.16 -20.88
N ASN A 178 -3.40 -2.03 -21.87
CA ASN A 178 -3.70 -3.44 -21.70
C ASN A 178 -2.63 -4.10 -20.83
N ALA A 179 -3.02 -4.72 -19.72
CA ALA A 179 -2.06 -5.32 -18.78
C ALA A 179 -1.77 -6.80 -19.06
N GLU A 180 -2.31 -7.35 -20.15
CA GLU A 180 -2.41 -8.79 -20.34
C GLU A 180 -1.83 -9.21 -21.70
N ASP A 181 -1.31 -10.44 -21.79
CA ASP A 181 -0.69 -10.96 -23.01
C ASP A 181 -1.70 -11.43 -24.07
N THR A 182 -2.86 -10.80 -24.10
CA THR A 182 -3.94 -11.14 -25.02
C THR A 182 -4.59 -9.87 -25.55
N LYS A 183 -5.28 -9.95 -26.68
CA LYS A 183 -6.08 -8.82 -27.16
C LYS A 183 -7.20 -8.53 -26.17
N ASN A 184 -7.32 -7.27 -25.79
CA ASN A 184 -8.32 -6.82 -24.83
C ASN A 184 -9.33 -5.90 -25.51
N MET A 185 -10.61 -6.27 -25.42
CA MET A 185 -11.71 -5.41 -25.87
C MET A 185 -12.02 -4.40 -24.76
N VAL A 186 -11.85 -3.13 -25.07
CA VAL A 186 -12.18 -2.01 -24.17
C VAL A 186 -13.44 -1.30 -24.68
N THR A 187 -14.36 -1.02 -23.76
CA THR A 187 -15.61 -0.29 -23.99
C THR A 187 -15.61 0.98 -23.15
N ILE A 188 -15.74 2.13 -23.80
CA ILE A 188 -15.86 3.44 -23.16
C ILE A 188 -17.31 3.90 -23.22
N PHE A 189 -17.77 4.48 -22.11
CA PHE A 189 -19.12 5.01 -21.98
C PHE A 189 -19.07 6.53 -21.92
N ARG A 190 -19.83 7.17 -22.80
CA ARG A 190 -19.98 8.63 -22.86
C ARG A 190 -21.43 9.04 -22.70
N ASN A 191 -21.68 10.12 -21.98
CA ASN A 191 -23.00 10.74 -21.90
C ASN A 191 -23.12 11.84 -22.97
N ILE A 192 -23.97 11.63 -23.97
CA ILE A 192 -24.18 12.56 -25.09
C ILE A 192 -25.69 12.78 -25.23
N SER A 193 -26.13 14.04 -25.11
CA SER A 193 -27.53 14.44 -25.29
C SER A 193 -28.53 13.60 -24.49
N ALA A 194 -28.21 13.35 -23.20
CA ALA A 194 -28.98 12.51 -22.28
C ALA A 194 -29.07 11.01 -22.64
N SER A 195 -28.29 10.54 -23.62
CA SER A 195 -28.11 9.13 -23.96
C SER A 195 -26.71 8.64 -23.60
N VAL A 196 -26.59 7.36 -23.24
CA VAL A 196 -25.29 6.72 -23.02
C VAL A 196 -24.85 6.07 -24.32
N GLN A 197 -23.72 6.51 -24.88
CA GLN A 197 -23.08 5.88 -26.02
C GLN A 197 -21.91 4.99 -25.58
N GLU A 198 -21.79 3.84 -26.24
CA GLU A 198 -20.68 2.90 -26.07
C GLU A 198 -19.74 2.96 -27.27
N GLN A 199 -18.44 3.13 -27.01
CA GLN A 199 -17.40 3.04 -28.02
C GLN A 199 -16.48 1.87 -27.70
N LYS A 200 -16.32 0.94 -28.64
CA LYS A 200 -15.49 -0.26 -28.48
C LYS A 200 -14.26 -0.22 -29.36
N PHE A 201 -13.13 -0.67 -28.85
CA PHE A 201 -11.90 -0.86 -29.62
C PHE A 201 -11.07 -1.97 -28.99
N TRP A 202 -10.15 -2.49 -29.78
CA TRP A 202 -9.21 -3.54 -29.37
C TRP A 202 -7.86 -2.92 -29.06
N ILE A 203 -7.29 -3.30 -27.93
CA ILE A 203 -5.90 -3.00 -27.57
C ILE A 203 -5.11 -4.32 -27.63
N SER A 204 -3.98 -4.33 -28.33
CA SER A 204 -3.10 -5.50 -28.38
C SER A 204 -2.43 -5.75 -27.03
N SER A 205 -1.81 -6.93 -26.88
CA SER A 205 -0.99 -7.28 -25.72
C SER A 205 -0.03 -6.15 -25.35
N TYR A 206 -0.05 -5.75 -24.09
CA TYR A 206 0.77 -4.70 -23.49
C TYR A 206 0.75 -3.33 -24.20
N GLN A 207 -0.12 -3.06 -25.17
CA GLN A 207 -0.20 -1.77 -25.83
C GLN A 207 -1.13 -0.81 -25.08
N LEU A 208 -1.13 0.46 -25.48
CA LEU A 208 -2.02 1.47 -24.93
C LEU A 208 -2.78 2.23 -26.00
N ILE A 209 -3.83 2.90 -25.56
CA ILE A 209 -4.53 3.93 -26.32
C ILE A 209 -4.61 5.20 -25.47
N GLN A 210 -4.35 6.35 -26.10
CA GLN A 210 -4.57 7.65 -25.49
C GLN A 210 -5.77 8.33 -26.15
N LEU A 211 -6.69 8.83 -25.34
CA LEU A 211 -7.94 9.44 -25.79
C LEU A 211 -8.14 10.81 -25.15
N GLN A 212 -8.92 11.66 -25.82
CA GLN A 212 -9.40 12.88 -25.19
C GLN A 212 -10.48 12.55 -24.15
N ALA A 213 -10.24 12.97 -22.91
CA ALA A 213 -11.18 12.90 -21.81
C ALA A 213 -11.83 14.27 -21.62
N ASN A 214 -13.14 14.31 -21.85
CA ASN A 214 -13.99 15.47 -21.58
C ASN A 214 -15.08 15.05 -20.58
N ALA A 215 -15.90 15.99 -20.15
CA ALA A 215 -16.98 15.77 -19.18
C ALA A 215 -18.06 14.77 -19.63
N SER A 216 -18.01 14.23 -20.86
CA SER A 216 -18.91 13.16 -21.28
C SER A 216 -18.44 11.77 -20.85
N LEU A 217 -17.13 11.54 -20.69
CA LEU A 217 -16.55 10.21 -20.47
C LEU A 217 -16.59 9.88 -18.97
N PHE A 218 -17.35 8.86 -18.59
CA PHE A 218 -17.58 8.55 -17.16
C PHE A 218 -17.25 7.12 -16.74
N LYS A 219 -17.03 6.19 -17.68
CA LYS A 219 -16.78 4.79 -17.35
C LYS A 219 -15.97 4.08 -18.43
N VAL A 220 -15.09 3.19 -18.00
CA VAL A 220 -14.34 2.25 -18.84
C VAL A 220 -14.65 0.83 -18.37
N LYS A 221 -14.96 -0.06 -19.32
CA LYS A 221 -15.02 -1.51 -19.10
C LYS A 221 -14.08 -2.23 -20.05
N SER A 222 -13.59 -3.39 -19.65
CA SER A 222 -12.66 -4.19 -20.45
C SER A 222 -12.89 -5.68 -20.22
N SER A 223 -12.48 -6.49 -21.20
CA SER A 223 -12.54 -7.96 -21.11
C SER A 223 -11.50 -8.55 -20.15
N HIS A 224 -10.32 -7.93 -20.10
CA HIS A 224 -9.18 -8.30 -19.26
C HIS A 224 -8.63 -7.08 -18.52
N LYS A 225 -7.69 -7.27 -17.59
CA LYS A 225 -7.18 -6.18 -16.75
C LYS A 225 -6.52 -5.07 -17.59
N VAL A 226 -6.76 -3.82 -17.20
CA VAL A 226 -6.16 -2.63 -17.83
C VAL A 226 -5.63 -1.68 -16.77
N ALA A 227 -4.60 -0.89 -17.07
CA ALA A 227 -4.28 0.30 -16.27
C ALA A 227 -4.96 1.51 -16.89
N VAL A 228 -5.51 2.40 -16.06
CA VAL A 228 -6.19 3.62 -16.51
C VAL A 228 -5.51 4.82 -15.87
N ILE A 229 -4.95 5.72 -16.70
CA ILE A 229 -4.26 6.92 -16.25
C ILE A 229 -4.99 8.14 -16.79
N LEU A 230 -5.44 9.01 -15.89
CA LEU A 230 -5.96 10.33 -16.21
C LEU A 230 -4.84 11.35 -16.08
N THR A 231 -4.68 12.21 -17.08
CA THR A 231 -3.56 13.13 -17.12
C THR A 231 -3.89 14.43 -17.83
N HIS A 232 -3.20 15.50 -17.42
CA HIS A 232 -3.18 16.77 -18.12
C HIS A 232 -1.73 17.29 -18.16
N PRO A 233 -1.21 17.74 -19.30
CA PRO A 233 0.18 18.20 -19.38
C PRO A 233 0.42 19.52 -18.65
N CYS A 234 -0.64 20.27 -18.30
CA CYS A 234 -0.54 21.64 -17.78
C CYS A 234 -1.83 22.12 -17.10
N LEU A 235 -2.05 21.90 -15.80
CA LEU A 235 -3.28 22.34 -15.12
C LEU A 235 -3.11 23.61 -14.27
N GLU A 236 -1.93 23.83 -13.68
CA GLU A 236 -1.63 25.06 -12.94
C GLU A 236 -1.10 26.11 -13.89
N MET A 237 -1.72 27.30 -13.92
CA MET A 237 -1.38 28.36 -14.88
C MET A 237 -1.33 29.76 -14.27
N THR A 238 -1.38 29.85 -12.95
CA THR A 238 -1.05 31.09 -12.24
C THR A 238 0.42 31.42 -12.51
N ALA A 239 0.71 32.67 -12.88
CA ALA A 239 2.06 33.16 -13.16
C ALA A 239 2.83 32.42 -14.29
N CYS A 240 2.17 32.01 -15.37
CA CYS A 240 2.78 31.30 -16.52
C CYS A 240 3.41 29.94 -16.18
N LYS A 241 3.04 29.35 -15.04
CA LYS A 241 3.47 28.02 -14.64
C LYS A 241 2.70 26.96 -15.39
N CYS A 242 3.22 25.74 -15.33
CA CYS A 242 2.64 24.59 -16.00
C CYS A 242 2.99 23.33 -15.24
N ASN A 243 2.09 22.89 -14.35
CA ASN A 243 2.26 21.61 -13.65
C ASN A 243 1.42 20.53 -14.32
N MET A 244 2.07 19.43 -14.65
CA MET A 244 1.38 18.24 -15.12
C MET A 244 0.62 17.57 -13.98
N ILE A 245 -0.43 16.85 -14.33
CA ILE A 245 -1.07 15.90 -13.42
C ILE A 245 -1.06 14.53 -14.06
N VAL A 246 -0.74 13.53 -13.25
CA VAL A 246 -0.87 12.11 -13.57
C VAL A 246 -1.56 11.47 -12.39
N ASN A 247 -2.71 10.85 -12.64
CA ASN A 247 -3.44 10.07 -11.66
C ASN A 247 -3.78 8.70 -12.25
N GLN A 248 -3.24 7.63 -11.65
CA GLN A 248 -3.64 6.27 -12.00
C GLN A 248 -4.94 5.95 -11.28
N ILE A 249 -6.05 5.89 -12.02
CA ILE A 249 -7.37 5.62 -11.47
C ILE A 249 -7.41 4.16 -11.00
N LEU A 250 -7.83 3.94 -9.76
CA LEU A 250 -8.05 2.62 -9.20
C LEU A 250 -9.39 2.01 -9.68
N PRO A 251 -9.48 0.67 -9.84
CA PRO A 251 -10.74 0.00 -10.13
C PRO A 251 -11.85 0.29 -9.12
N THR A 252 -13.10 0.07 -9.53
CA THR A 252 -14.28 0.33 -8.68
C THR A 252 -14.34 -0.50 -7.39
N GLU A 253 -13.55 -1.58 -7.29
CA GLU A 253 -13.44 -2.41 -6.08
C GLU A 253 -12.72 -1.70 -4.92
N PHE A 254 -11.93 -0.66 -5.20
CA PHE A 254 -11.22 0.13 -4.19
C PHE A 254 -11.98 1.39 -3.75
N HIS A 255 -13.22 1.54 -4.21
CA HIS A 255 -14.07 2.63 -3.76
C HIS A 255 -14.54 2.40 -2.32
N GLY A 256 -14.60 3.48 -1.53
CA GLY A 256 -14.97 3.44 -0.12
C GLY A 256 -16.11 4.40 0.22
N GLN A 257 -16.50 4.40 1.50
CA GLN A 257 -17.58 5.24 2.02
C GLN A 257 -17.09 6.26 3.04
N ASN A 258 -16.12 5.90 3.87
CA ASN A 258 -15.61 6.72 4.96
C ASN A 258 -14.23 7.25 4.61
N PHE A 259 -14.03 8.55 4.77
CA PHE A 259 -12.79 9.22 4.41
C PHE A 259 -12.39 10.25 5.46
N VAL A 260 -11.10 10.26 5.78
CA VAL A 260 -10.46 11.40 6.45
C VAL A 260 -9.72 12.21 5.39
N VAL A 261 -10.27 13.37 5.04
CA VAL A 261 -9.66 14.30 4.10
C VAL A 261 -8.55 15.06 4.83
N PRO A 262 -7.28 14.94 4.39
CA PRO A 262 -6.17 15.60 5.05
C PRO A 262 -6.19 17.11 4.82
N TYR A 263 -5.85 17.89 5.85
CA TYR A 263 -5.46 19.28 5.68
C TYR A 263 -4.10 19.37 4.99
N ILE A 264 -4.02 20.14 3.90
CA ILE A 264 -2.78 20.36 3.15
C ILE A 264 -2.21 21.74 3.49
N PRO A 265 -1.11 21.85 4.26
CA PRO A 265 -0.51 23.12 4.60
C PRO A 265 -0.04 23.89 3.36
N GLY A 266 -0.38 25.18 3.27
CA GLY A 266 -0.02 26.03 2.15
C GLY A 266 -1.04 26.09 1.01
N ILE A 267 -2.06 25.23 1.03
CA ILE A 267 -3.19 25.30 0.09
C ILE A 267 -4.32 26.14 0.72
N THR A 268 -4.73 27.20 0.03
CA THR A 268 -5.78 28.13 0.47
C THR A 268 -7.15 27.85 -0.14
N GLN A 269 -7.18 27.17 -1.30
CA GLN A 269 -8.41 26.82 -1.99
C GLN A 269 -8.34 25.40 -2.55
N SER A 270 -9.14 24.51 -1.98
CA SER A 270 -9.34 23.13 -2.45
C SER A 270 -10.82 22.80 -2.65
N ARG A 271 -11.09 21.77 -3.46
CA ARG A 271 -12.41 21.19 -3.70
C ARG A 271 -12.32 19.66 -3.65
N LEU A 272 -13.40 19.03 -3.19
CA LEU A 272 -13.56 17.59 -3.28
C LEU A 272 -14.27 17.22 -4.58
N LEU A 273 -13.76 16.20 -5.25
CA LEU A 273 -14.39 15.58 -6.41
C LEU A 273 -14.84 14.17 -6.04
N ILE A 274 -16.14 13.91 -6.19
CA ILE A 274 -16.74 12.59 -5.98
C ILE A 274 -16.86 11.88 -7.32
N THR A 275 -16.32 10.67 -7.42
CA THR A 275 -16.55 9.79 -8.57
C THR A 275 -17.47 8.64 -8.16
N SER A 276 -18.70 8.64 -8.70
CA SER A 276 -19.75 7.64 -8.42
C SER A 276 -20.49 7.26 -9.70
N ASN A 277 -20.99 6.02 -9.77
CA ASN A 277 -21.94 5.58 -10.79
C ASN A 277 -23.38 5.97 -10.47
N ASP A 278 -23.68 6.09 -9.17
CA ASP A 278 -25.00 6.44 -8.66
C ASP A 278 -25.10 7.96 -8.52
N LYS A 279 -26.10 8.51 -9.20
CA LYS A 279 -26.36 9.96 -9.23
C LYS A 279 -27.00 10.46 -7.93
N SER A 280 -27.52 9.55 -7.10
CA SER A 280 -28.08 9.86 -5.79
C SER A 280 -27.04 9.89 -4.67
N THR A 281 -25.81 9.41 -4.94
CA THR A 281 -24.75 9.34 -3.94
C THR A 281 -24.39 10.70 -3.40
N SER A 282 -24.61 10.93 -2.12
CA SER A 282 -24.28 12.18 -1.43
C SER A 282 -23.05 12.06 -0.55
N LEU A 283 -22.39 13.19 -0.29
CA LEU A 283 -21.42 13.31 0.80
C LEU A 283 -22.10 13.98 1.99
N SER A 284 -21.71 13.55 3.18
CA SER A 284 -22.10 14.16 4.44
C SER A 284 -20.86 14.61 5.19
N HIS A 285 -20.90 15.82 5.74
CA HIS A 285 -19.88 16.37 6.61
C HIS A 285 -20.56 17.06 7.79
N SER A 286 -20.19 16.71 9.03
CA SER A 286 -20.78 17.29 10.25
C SER A 286 -22.33 17.26 10.25
N ASN A 287 -22.93 16.16 9.78
CA ASN A 287 -24.38 15.97 9.60
C ASN A 287 -25.06 16.90 8.58
N VAL A 288 -24.29 17.68 7.82
CA VAL A 288 -24.76 18.45 6.67
C VAL A 288 -24.54 17.62 5.41
N GLN A 289 -25.63 17.33 4.70
CA GLN A 289 -25.55 16.68 3.38
C GLN A 289 -25.06 17.71 2.35
N LEU A 290 -23.88 17.46 1.79
CA LEU A 290 -23.39 18.14 0.61
C LEU A 290 -24.16 17.57 -0.58
N GLN A 291 -25.00 18.41 -1.21
CA GLN A 291 -25.84 18.01 -2.33
C GLN A 291 -24.94 17.47 -3.46
N PRO A 292 -25.12 16.22 -3.88
CA PRO A 292 -24.26 15.63 -4.88
C PRO A 292 -24.66 16.01 -6.29
N SER A 293 -23.63 16.16 -7.12
CA SER A 293 -23.68 15.70 -8.50
C SER A 293 -22.62 14.61 -8.63
N PRO A 294 -22.86 13.51 -9.37
CA PRO A 294 -21.77 12.64 -9.78
C PRO A 294 -20.72 13.51 -10.49
N SER A 295 -19.54 13.65 -9.88
CA SER A 295 -18.46 14.56 -10.29
C SER A 295 -18.65 16.06 -10.00
N GLY A 296 -19.42 16.43 -8.97
CA GLY A 296 -19.46 17.80 -8.48
C GLY A 296 -18.19 18.19 -7.71
N LEU A 297 -17.71 19.42 -7.92
CA LEU A 297 -16.67 20.04 -7.09
C LEU A 297 -17.32 20.62 -5.84
N LEU A 298 -17.06 19.98 -4.70
CA LEU A 298 -17.64 20.35 -3.42
C LEU A 298 -16.65 21.20 -2.60
N SER A 299 -17.16 22.28 -2.02
CA SER A 299 -16.41 23.09 -1.08
C SER A 299 -16.44 22.44 0.30
N LEU A 300 -15.26 22.34 0.91
CA LEU A 300 -15.12 22.04 2.32
C LEU A 300 -15.34 23.30 3.16
N SER A 301 -15.94 23.15 4.33
CA SER A 301 -16.30 24.26 5.25
C SER A 301 -15.08 24.91 5.90
N ASP A 302 -14.10 24.11 6.34
CA ASP A 302 -12.87 24.58 7.01
C ASP A 302 -11.60 24.01 6.37
N GLN A 303 -10.94 24.79 5.51
CA GLN A 303 -9.71 24.35 4.84
C GLN A 303 -8.45 24.44 5.72
N THR A 304 -8.59 24.72 7.01
CA THR A 304 -7.45 24.85 7.94
C THR A 304 -7.21 23.60 8.79
N LYS A 305 -8.11 22.60 8.69
CA LYS A 305 -8.07 21.37 9.49
C LYS A 305 -8.51 20.16 8.66
N SER A 306 -8.00 18.99 9.04
CA SER A 306 -8.42 17.72 8.46
C SER A 306 -9.88 17.47 8.81
N GLN A 307 -10.63 16.88 7.88
CA GLN A 307 -12.08 16.72 8.00
C GLN A 307 -12.50 15.29 7.69
N TYR A 308 -13.55 14.83 8.36
CA TYR A 308 -14.16 13.55 8.06
C TYR A 308 -15.39 13.73 7.18
N VAL A 309 -15.50 12.87 6.18
CA VAL A 309 -16.65 12.85 5.26
C VAL A 309 -17.11 11.41 5.07
N ASN A 310 -18.42 11.22 5.00
CA ASN A 310 -19.05 9.94 4.71
C ASN A 310 -19.88 10.05 3.42
N ALA A 311 -19.72 9.08 2.53
CA ALA A 311 -20.52 8.93 1.34
C ALA A 311 -21.66 7.93 1.55
N SER A 312 -22.83 8.21 0.97
CA SER A 312 -23.99 7.32 1.04
C SER A 312 -23.83 6.02 0.23
N GLY A 313 -22.73 5.86 -0.51
CA GLY A 313 -22.38 4.69 -1.31
C GLY A 313 -20.88 4.66 -1.62
N ASN A 314 -20.41 3.60 -2.28
CA ASN A 314 -18.98 3.44 -2.59
C ASN A 314 -18.52 4.43 -3.68
N VAL A 315 -17.60 5.32 -3.34
CA VAL A 315 -17.04 6.34 -4.22
C VAL A 315 -15.52 6.34 -4.22
N SER A 316 -14.91 6.95 -5.24
CA SER A 316 -13.55 7.49 -5.15
C SER A 316 -13.66 8.98 -4.86
N LEU A 317 -12.80 9.46 -3.96
CA LEU A 317 -12.76 10.85 -3.52
C LEU A 317 -11.39 11.46 -3.84
N THR A 318 -11.37 12.57 -4.56
CA THR A 318 -10.14 13.29 -4.89
C THR A 318 -10.18 14.71 -4.34
N LEU A 319 -9.15 15.11 -3.61
CA LEU A 319 -8.92 16.49 -3.21
C LEU A 319 -8.16 17.21 -4.32
N ILE A 320 -8.75 18.28 -4.84
CA ILE A 320 -8.25 19.05 -5.97
C ILE A 320 -7.95 20.49 -5.54
N SER A 321 -6.80 21.01 -5.97
CA SER A 321 -6.39 22.41 -5.88
C SER A 321 -5.68 22.83 -7.17
N SER A 322 -5.30 24.10 -7.32
CA SER A 322 -4.37 24.54 -8.38
C SER A 322 -3.12 23.65 -8.36
N GLY A 323 -2.90 22.89 -9.44
CA GLY A 323 -1.72 22.04 -9.61
C GLY A 323 -1.65 20.76 -8.77
N LEU A 324 -2.66 20.45 -7.95
CA LEU A 324 -2.61 19.34 -6.98
C LEU A 324 -3.84 18.43 -7.08
N PHE A 325 -3.60 17.13 -7.25
CA PHE A 325 -4.62 16.07 -7.24
C PHE A 325 -4.19 14.99 -6.24
N ILE A 326 -4.90 14.89 -5.11
CA ILE A 326 -4.65 13.89 -4.09
C ILE A 326 -5.86 12.96 -4.02
N GLU A 327 -5.66 11.69 -4.36
CA GLU A 327 -6.66 10.66 -4.06
C GLU A 327 -6.73 10.44 -2.55
N VAL A 328 -7.92 10.57 -1.98
CA VAL A 328 -8.14 10.42 -0.54
C VAL A 328 -8.30 8.95 -0.22
N ILE A 329 -7.46 8.44 0.67
CA ILE A 329 -7.44 7.04 1.09
C ILE A 329 -8.73 6.75 1.89
N PRO A 330 -9.56 5.78 1.46
CA PRO A 330 -10.67 5.28 2.26
C PRO A 330 -10.22 4.70 3.60
N GLU A 331 -11.03 4.82 4.65
CA GLU A 331 -10.72 4.28 5.99
C GLU A 331 -10.40 2.78 5.98
N ASN A 332 -11.10 1.99 5.15
CA ASN A 332 -10.87 0.55 5.01
C ASN A 332 -9.54 0.20 4.30
N MET A 333 -8.86 1.17 3.70
CA MET A 333 -7.55 1.02 3.04
C MET A 333 -6.39 1.58 3.86
N PHE A 334 -6.63 1.98 5.12
CA PHE A 334 -5.54 2.36 6.03
C PHE A 334 -4.61 1.16 6.27
N ALA A 335 -3.32 1.42 6.33
CA ALA A 335 -2.28 0.41 6.45
C ALA A 335 -1.43 0.64 7.71
N ALA A 336 -0.67 -0.36 8.12
CA ALA A 336 0.18 -0.27 9.30
C ALA A 336 1.55 0.35 8.98
N CYS A 337 2.07 0.14 7.77
CA CYS A 337 3.31 0.74 7.30
C CYS A 337 3.18 1.32 5.90
N TYR A 338 3.80 2.49 5.72
CA TYR A 338 3.97 3.13 4.43
C TYR A 338 5.43 3.41 4.15
N LEU A 339 5.84 3.11 2.93
CA LEU A 339 7.09 3.53 2.35
C LEU A 339 6.92 4.88 1.62
N LEU A 340 7.66 5.88 2.08
CA LEU A 340 7.73 7.21 1.53
C LEU A 340 9.01 7.39 0.70
N GLN A 341 8.83 7.69 -0.57
CA GLN A 341 9.91 7.98 -1.51
C GLN A 341 9.74 9.41 -2.00
N VAL A 342 10.72 10.23 -1.63
CA VAL A 342 10.71 11.68 -1.85
C VAL A 342 11.68 12.03 -2.97
N TYR A 343 11.38 13.07 -3.74
CA TYR A 343 12.29 13.55 -4.76
C TYR A 343 13.51 14.27 -4.16
N SER A 344 14.70 14.03 -4.72
CA SER A 344 15.98 14.47 -4.12
C SER A 344 16.33 15.93 -4.42
N ASP A 345 15.93 16.45 -5.58
CA ASP A 345 16.53 17.66 -6.17
C ASP A 345 15.67 18.92 -6.08
N ILE A 346 14.75 18.93 -5.11
CA ILE A 346 13.89 20.08 -4.83
C ILE A 346 14.31 20.68 -3.49
N SER A 347 14.69 21.95 -3.50
CA SER A 347 15.08 22.78 -2.34
C SER A 347 13.93 23.06 -1.36
N GLY A 348 12.84 22.32 -1.51
CA GLY A 348 11.55 22.53 -0.89
C GLY A 348 11.35 21.74 0.41
N SER A 349 10.31 22.10 1.16
CA SER A 349 9.96 21.38 2.38
C SER A 349 9.27 20.06 2.07
N LYS A 350 9.71 18.97 2.70
CA LYS A 350 9.16 17.63 2.55
C LYS A 350 8.44 17.26 3.83
N LYS A 351 7.19 16.80 3.72
CA LYS A 351 6.33 16.54 4.88
C LYS A 351 5.50 15.28 4.64
N ALA A 352 5.22 14.56 5.71
CA ALA A 352 4.20 13.54 5.75
C ALA A 352 3.03 14.03 6.60
N ILE A 353 1.81 13.83 6.13
CA ILE A 353 0.60 13.96 6.95
C ILE A 353 0.23 12.56 7.39
N VAL A 354 0.16 12.35 8.70
CA VAL A 354 -0.22 11.07 9.30
C VAL A 354 -1.57 11.24 9.97
N ILE A 355 -2.50 10.34 9.68
CA ILE A 355 -3.80 10.22 10.33
C ILE A 355 -3.81 8.89 11.08
N ALA A 356 -4.13 8.95 12.37
CA ALA A 356 -4.24 7.80 13.25
C ALA A 356 -5.43 7.97 14.18
N GLU A 357 -5.89 6.88 14.80
CA GLU A 357 -6.87 7.01 15.87
C GLU A 357 -6.29 7.83 17.03
N THR A 358 -7.13 8.63 17.68
CA THR A 358 -6.75 9.48 18.83
C THR A 358 -6.24 8.63 20.01
N SER A 359 -6.72 7.39 20.14
CA SER A 359 -6.21 6.38 21.09
C SER A 359 -4.80 5.89 20.75
N SER A 360 -4.37 6.04 19.49
CA SER A 360 -3.12 5.53 18.91
C SER A 360 -2.19 6.68 18.45
N LYS A 361 -2.19 7.80 19.18
CA LYS A 361 -1.29 8.96 18.90
C LYS A 361 0.17 8.68 19.28
N THR A 362 0.39 7.74 20.19
CA THR A 362 1.71 7.35 20.73
C THR A 362 2.33 6.23 19.90
N ASN A 363 3.65 6.04 20.01
CA ASN A 363 4.36 4.92 19.37
C ASN A 363 4.31 4.89 17.83
N LEU A 364 4.02 6.03 17.20
CA LEU A 364 4.28 6.20 15.77
C LEU A 364 5.79 6.20 15.53
N HIS A 365 6.27 5.44 14.55
CA HIS A 365 7.68 5.32 14.24
C HIS A 365 8.00 5.89 12.86
N LYS A 366 9.14 6.56 12.74
CA LYS A 366 9.81 6.90 11.48
C LYS A 366 11.09 6.08 11.44
N GLN A 367 11.18 5.16 10.47
CA GLN A 367 12.22 4.13 10.48
C GLN A 367 12.24 3.37 11.82
N ASN A 368 13.42 3.24 12.44
CA ASN A 368 13.59 2.58 13.74
C ASN A 368 13.45 3.56 14.92
N SER A 369 13.06 4.81 14.68
CA SER A 369 12.98 5.85 15.72
C SER A 369 11.53 6.25 16.02
N PRO A 370 11.12 6.27 17.30
CA PRO A 370 9.79 6.75 17.68
C PRO A 370 9.68 8.26 17.44
N ILE A 371 8.49 8.70 17.00
CA ILE A 371 8.16 10.10 16.79
C ILE A 371 7.54 10.66 18.08
N THR A 372 8.32 11.38 18.89
CA THR A 372 7.88 11.86 20.21
C THR A 372 7.26 13.26 20.21
N ASN A 373 7.65 14.12 19.27
CA ASN A 373 7.26 15.54 19.25
C ASN A 373 6.24 15.90 18.16
N ALA A 374 5.41 14.93 17.74
CA ALA A 374 4.37 15.17 16.76
C ALA A 374 3.26 16.07 17.34
N LYS A 375 2.97 17.18 16.66
CA LYS A 375 1.84 18.06 17.00
C LYS A 375 0.56 17.48 16.41
N TRP A 376 -0.18 16.75 17.22
CA TRP A 376 -1.46 16.16 16.84
C TRP A 376 -2.61 17.17 16.95
N THR A 377 -3.47 17.18 15.95
CA THR A 377 -4.73 17.92 15.92
C THR A 377 -5.87 16.93 15.78
N GLU A 378 -6.79 16.93 16.75
CA GLU A 378 -7.97 16.06 16.73
C GLU A 378 -8.93 16.48 15.63
N ILE A 379 -9.55 15.49 14.98
CA ILE A 379 -10.54 15.72 13.93
C ILE A 379 -11.92 15.67 14.58
N THR A 380 -12.51 16.86 14.76
CA THR A 380 -13.76 17.06 15.49
C THR A 380 -14.85 16.07 15.07
N GLY A 381 -15.49 15.43 16.05
CA GLY A 381 -16.60 14.50 15.82
C GLY A 381 -16.17 13.10 15.35
N THR A 382 -14.88 12.76 15.42
CA THR A 382 -14.37 11.44 15.03
C THR A 382 -13.38 10.86 16.02
N LYS A 383 -13.04 9.59 15.82
CA LYS A 383 -11.96 8.90 16.55
C LYS A 383 -10.57 9.22 16.03
N TYR A 384 -10.40 10.11 15.05
CA TYR A 384 -9.14 10.35 14.37
C TYR A 384 -8.45 11.64 14.81
N SER A 385 -7.12 11.64 14.70
CA SER A 385 -6.25 12.80 14.83
C SER A 385 -5.29 12.83 13.65
N SER A 386 -4.79 14.01 13.31
CA SER A 386 -3.78 14.17 12.27
C SER A 386 -2.55 14.92 12.77
N ALA A 387 -1.37 14.55 12.29
CA ALA A 387 -0.11 15.22 12.57
C ALA A 387 0.70 15.43 11.29
N ILE A 388 1.51 16.49 11.28
CA ILE A 388 2.44 16.80 10.21
C ILE A 388 3.85 16.45 10.67
N ILE A 389 4.50 15.54 9.96
CA ILE A 389 5.85 15.06 10.24
C ILE A 389 6.81 15.61 9.18
N PRO A 390 7.83 16.39 9.55
CA PRO A 390 8.84 16.82 8.60
C PRO A 390 9.70 15.65 8.13
N LEU A 391 10.03 15.63 6.85
CA LEU A 391 10.88 14.60 6.23
C LEU A 391 12.22 15.23 5.85
N THR A 392 13.30 14.56 6.23
CA THR A 392 14.68 14.97 5.92
C THR A 392 15.34 14.03 4.94
N GLU A 393 14.93 12.76 4.97
CA GLU A 393 15.48 11.70 4.14
C GLU A 393 14.84 11.71 2.74
N GLN A 394 15.58 11.26 1.73
CA GLN A 394 15.01 11.01 0.38
C GLN A 394 14.09 9.77 0.38
N TYR A 395 14.26 8.93 1.39
CA TYR A 395 13.62 7.65 1.53
C TYR A 395 13.37 7.39 3.01
N THR A 396 12.15 7.05 3.39
CA THR A 396 11.81 6.68 4.77
C THR A 396 10.55 5.84 4.82
N PHE A 397 10.25 5.25 5.97
CA PHE A 397 8.99 4.56 6.20
C PHE A 397 8.38 5.01 7.52
N ILE A 398 7.06 5.09 7.55
CA ILE A 398 6.28 5.46 8.72
C ILE A 398 5.36 4.30 9.04
N TRP A 399 5.36 3.87 10.29
CA TRP A 399 4.57 2.74 10.74
C TRP A 399 4.10 2.88 12.17
N HIS A 400 3.09 2.08 12.52
CA HIS A 400 2.53 2.04 13.86
C HIS A 400 2.40 0.59 14.35
N PRO A 401 2.79 0.29 15.60
CA PRO A 401 2.91 -1.09 16.10
C PRO A 401 1.58 -1.80 16.33
N SER A 402 0.50 -1.05 16.62
CA SER A 402 -0.78 -1.64 17.03
C SER A 402 -2.02 -1.09 16.31
N SER A 403 -1.86 -0.20 15.33
CA SER A 403 -2.99 0.49 14.68
C SER A 403 -2.70 0.71 13.21
N LYS A 404 -3.76 0.73 12.42
CA LYS A 404 -3.71 1.21 11.03
C LYS A 404 -3.69 2.74 11.03
N ILE A 405 -2.99 3.30 10.06
CA ILE A 405 -2.83 4.74 9.85
C ILE A 405 -3.08 5.05 8.36
N ALA A 406 -3.32 6.32 8.05
CA ALA A 406 -3.17 6.84 6.70
C ALA A 406 -1.99 7.80 6.67
N VAL A 407 -1.20 7.73 5.59
CA VAL A 407 -0.07 8.62 5.37
C VAL A 407 -0.25 9.28 4.01
N TYR A 408 0.08 10.57 3.93
CA TYR A 408 0.21 11.31 2.68
C TYR A 408 1.60 11.93 2.63
N ILE A 409 2.29 11.81 1.51
CA ILE A 409 3.54 12.51 1.26
C ILE A 409 3.26 13.80 0.51
N LEU A 410 3.86 14.91 0.97
CA LEU A 410 3.79 16.21 0.34
C LEU A 410 5.20 16.78 0.17
N GLU A 411 5.45 17.27 -1.03
CA GLU A 411 6.66 17.98 -1.37
C GLU A 411 6.26 19.36 -1.86
N ASN A 412 6.80 20.39 -1.22
CA ASN A 412 6.48 21.77 -1.53
C ASN A 412 7.72 22.48 -2.04
N THR A 413 7.70 22.97 -3.28
CA THR A 413 8.64 23.99 -3.72
C THR A 413 8.25 25.34 -3.10
N ASP A 414 9.00 26.42 -3.34
CA ASP A 414 8.56 27.76 -2.89
C ASP A 414 7.23 28.19 -3.51
N THR A 415 6.72 27.46 -4.52
CA THR A 415 5.57 27.92 -5.31
C THR A 415 4.54 26.86 -5.69
N THR A 416 4.80 25.57 -5.44
CA THR A 416 3.94 24.46 -5.89
C THR A 416 4.01 23.31 -4.89
N VAL A 417 2.85 22.73 -4.57
CA VAL A 417 2.75 21.52 -3.74
C VAL A 417 2.37 20.35 -4.64
N TYR A 418 3.10 19.24 -4.55
CA TYR A 418 2.74 17.97 -5.16
C TYR A 418 2.87 16.84 -4.15
N GLY A 419 2.29 15.68 -4.48
CA GLY A 419 2.30 14.50 -3.62
C GLY A 419 0.95 13.79 -3.61
N GLY A 420 0.79 12.88 -2.65
CA GLY A 420 -0.38 12.01 -2.57
C GLY A 420 -0.16 10.83 -1.61
N PRO A 421 -0.97 9.77 -1.74
CA PRO A 421 -0.75 8.53 -1.01
C PRO A 421 0.62 7.89 -1.34
N PRO A 422 1.45 7.55 -0.33
CA PRO A 422 2.67 6.77 -0.50
C PRO A 422 2.36 5.27 -0.63
N ILE A 423 3.39 4.43 -0.63
CA ILE A 423 3.28 3.00 -0.93
C ILE A 423 2.97 2.22 0.37
N PRO A 424 1.78 1.62 0.55
CA PRO A 424 1.52 0.73 1.68
C PRO A 424 2.35 -0.55 1.56
N ILE A 425 3.13 -0.88 2.59
CA ILE A 425 3.97 -2.09 2.66
C ILE A 425 3.26 -3.23 3.38
N ASN A 426 2.58 -2.95 4.50
CA ASN A 426 1.75 -3.95 5.17
C ASN A 426 0.56 -3.30 5.85
N THR A 427 -0.53 -4.05 5.95
CA THR A 427 -1.78 -3.56 6.55
C THR A 427 -1.99 -4.03 7.97
N GLN A 428 -1.29 -5.09 8.38
CA GLN A 428 -1.34 -5.61 9.74
C GLN A 428 -0.25 -4.95 10.58
N PRO A 429 -0.59 -4.29 11.69
CA PRO A 429 0.38 -3.77 12.64
C PRO A 429 1.22 -4.89 13.25
N ASP A 430 2.49 -4.60 13.50
CA ASP A 430 3.43 -5.49 14.17
C ASP A 430 4.31 -4.65 15.10
N GLU A 431 4.58 -5.15 16.30
CA GLU A 431 5.29 -4.42 17.35
C GLU A 431 6.71 -4.01 16.93
N PHE A 432 7.35 -4.78 16.04
CA PHE A 432 8.76 -4.62 15.70
C PHE A 432 9.01 -3.90 14.37
N GLY A 433 7.97 -3.67 13.55
CA GLY A 433 8.13 -2.85 12.36
C GLY A 433 7.21 -3.19 11.19
N CYS A 434 7.69 -2.82 10.00
CA CYS A 434 7.00 -3.10 8.75
C CYS A 434 7.29 -4.52 8.27
N VAL A 435 6.37 -5.44 8.52
CA VAL A 435 6.54 -6.84 8.08
C VAL A 435 6.41 -6.93 6.57
N VAL A 436 7.41 -7.51 5.92
CA VAL A 436 7.41 -7.79 4.48
C VAL A 436 7.09 -9.25 4.21
N ILE A 437 7.76 -10.13 4.94
CA ILE A 437 7.46 -11.56 4.97
C ILE A 437 6.91 -11.85 6.36
N PRO A 438 5.64 -12.27 6.48
CA PRO A 438 5.10 -12.66 7.78
C PRO A 438 5.87 -13.83 8.36
N GLY A 439 5.90 -13.91 9.68
CA GLY A 439 6.34 -15.12 10.37
C GLY A 439 5.44 -16.28 9.95
N GLN A 440 6.00 -17.49 9.92
CA GLN A 440 5.23 -18.66 9.52
C GLN A 440 5.62 -19.88 10.35
N PHE A 441 4.59 -20.58 10.83
CA PHE A 441 4.73 -21.90 11.41
C PHE A 441 4.69 -22.97 10.33
N GLU A 442 5.61 -23.92 10.41
CA GLU A 442 5.73 -25.04 9.48
C GLU A 442 5.93 -26.33 10.27
N VAL A 443 5.17 -27.36 9.94
CA VAL A 443 5.38 -28.71 10.49
C VAL A 443 6.23 -29.49 9.51
N GLU A 444 7.42 -29.85 9.94
CA GLU A 444 8.35 -30.61 9.12
C GLU A 444 7.86 -32.06 8.97
N SER A 445 8.15 -32.68 7.83
CA SER A 445 7.58 -33.98 7.46
C SER A 445 8.12 -35.14 8.28
N GLU A 446 9.39 -35.08 8.70
CA GLU A 446 10.09 -36.19 9.35
C GLU A 446 9.95 -36.15 10.88
N PRO A 447 9.49 -37.24 11.52
CA PRO A 447 9.47 -37.34 12.98
C PRO A 447 10.88 -37.46 13.57
N LEU A 448 11.24 -36.53 14.46
CA LEU A 448 12.55 -36.42 15.08
C LEU A 448 12.42 -36.39 16.61
N SER A 449 13.52 -36.64 17.33
CA SER A 449 13.58 -36.35 18.77
C SER A 449 13.59 -34.83 18.97
N TRP A 450 13.30 -34.35 20.18
CA TRP A 450 13.24 -32.90 20.45
C TRP A 450 14.59 -32.20 20.12
N THR A 451 15.71 -32.82 20.46
CA THR A 451 17.05 -32.26 20.19
C THR A 451 17.39 -32.28 18.70
N GLU A 452 17.05 -33.35 17.98
CA GLU A 452 17.20 -33.40 16.52
C GLU A 452 16.29 -32.38 15.83
N SER A 453 15.06 -32.20 16.33
CA SER A 453 14.09 -31.22 15.83
C SER A 453 14.62 -29.79 15.97
N LEU A 454 15.21 -29.48 17.14
CA LEU A 454 15.86 -28.19 17.37
C LEU A 454 16.98 -27.94 16.35
N ALA A 455 17.87 -28.92 16.17
CA ALA A 455 18.97 -28.81 15.21
C ALA A 455 18.46 -28.70 13.75
N HIS A 456 17.41 -29.44 13.42
CA HIS A 456 16.79 -29.41 12.10
C HIS A 456 16.19 -28.04 11.78
N CYS A 457 15.35 -27.47 12.66
CA CYS A 457 14.83 -26.12 12.45
C CYS A 457 15.98 -25.09 12.31
N THR A 458 17.03 -25.18 13.13
CA THR A 458 18.18 -24.27 13.03
C THR A 458 18.91 -24.37 11.70
N SER A 459 19.08 -25.59 11.18
CA SER A 459 19.74 -25.81 9.89
C SER A 459 18.98 -25.14 8.73
N LEU A 460 17.68 -24.92 8.91
CA LEU A 460 16.79 -24.21 7.98
C LEU A 460 16.66 -22.71 8.28
N GLN A 461 17.47 -22.15 9.19
CA GLN A 461 17.35 -20.77 9.69
C GLN A 461 15.97 -20.48 10.33
N LYS A 462 15.37 -21.50 10.94
CA LYS A 462 14.12 -21.44 11.71
C LYS A 462 14.42 -21.76 13.18
N HIS A 463 13.40 -21.65 14.03
CA HIS A 463 13.46 -22.07 15.43
C HIS A 463 12.32 -23.02 15.75
N LEU A 464 12.39 -23.80 16.84
CA LEU A 464 11.19 -24.49 17.31
C LEU A 464 10.15 -23.45 17.75
N ALA A 465 8.89 -23.71 17.43
CA ALA A 465 7.78 -22.81 17.70
C ALA A 465 7.68 -22.49 19.20
N CYS A 466 7.54 -21.20 19.51
CA CYS A 466 7.41 -20.71 20.88
C CYS A 466 6.11 -19.90 21.01
N PRO A 467 4.94 -20.53 21.18
CA PRO A 467 3.69 -19.82 21.42
C PRO A 467 3.72 -19.15 22.81
N THR A 468 4.22 -17.92 22.87
CA THR A 468 4.43 -17.16 24.11
C THR A 468 3.22 -16.33 24.55
N THR A 469 2.19 -16.23 23.71
CA THR A 469 0.94 -15.52 23.98
C THR A 469 -0.25 -16.27 23.38
N GLU A 470 -1.46 -15.93 23.81
CA GLU A 470 -2.70 -16.50 23.26
C GLU A 470 -2.85 -16.22 21.76
N ASP A 471 -2.49 -15.03 21.30
CA ASP A 471 -2.55 -14.67 19.87
C ASP A 471 -1.62 -15.54 19.02
N ILE A 472 -0.38 -15.77 19.47
CA ILE A 472 0.57 -16.64 18.77
C ILE A 472 0.11 -18.10 18.80
N GLN A 473 -0.48 -18.55 19.92
CA GLN A 473 -1.06 -19.88 20.03
C GLN A 473 -2.21 -20.09 19.03
N MET A 474 -3.09 -19.09 18.86
CA MET A 474 -4.16 -19.12 17.85
C MET A 474 -3.61 -19.07 16.42
N GLU A 475 -2.59 -18.26 16.15
CA GLU A 475 -1.92 -18.21 14.84
C GLU A 475 -1.32 -19.56 14.45
N LEU A 476 -0.60 -20.19 15.39
CA LEU A 476 -0.02 -21.51 15.23
C LEU A 476 -1.12 -22.56 14.96
N ALA A 477 -2.19 -22.55 15.75
CA ALA A 477 -3.35 -23.42 15.59
C ALA A 477 -4.01 -23.29 14.20
N ASN A 478 -4.15 -22.06 13.69
CA ASN A 478 -4.77 -21.80 12.39
C ASN A 478 -3.87 -22.19 11.21
N THR A 479 -2.56 -22.17 11.40
CA THR A 479 -1.58 -22.43 10.33
C THR A 479 -1.31 -23.93 10.16
N VAL A 480 -1.45 -24.71 11.24
CA VAL A 480 -1.10 -26.12 11.25
C VAL A 480 -2.34 -27.00 11.07
N ASN A 481 -2.37 -27.76 9.97
CA ASN A 481 -3.48 -28.67 9.64
C ASN A 481 -3.02 -30.12 9.58
N THR A 482 -2.63 -30.68 10.73
CA THR A 482 -2.27 -32.10 10.86
C THR A 482 -2.88 -32.66 12.13
N THR A 483 -3.13 -33.96 12.20
CA THR A 483 -3.75 -34.62 13.36
C THR A 483 -2.73 -35.21 14.33
N GLU A 484 -1.42 -35.03 14.08
CA GLU A 484 -0.34 -35.62 14.87
C GLU A 484 0.19 -34.66 15.95
N GLU A 485 1.02 -35.17 16.88
CA GLU A 485 1.70 -34.32 17.86
C GLU A 485 2.99 -33.73 17.26
N GLY A 486 3.28 -32.47 17.56
CA GLY A 486 4.47 -31.77 17.06
C GLY A 486 5.35 -31.18 18.16
N TRP A 487 6.68 -31.22 18.01
CA TRP A 487 7.59 -30.64 18.99
C TRP A 487 7.57 -29.10 18.96
N ILE A 488 7.46 -28.48 20.14
CA ILE A 488 7.61 -27.03 20.34
C ILE A 488 8.87 -26.71 21.16
N GLY A 489 9.28 -25.44 21.19
CA GLY A 489 10.53 -24.98 21.79
C GLY A 489 10.57 -24.98 23.32
N LEU A 490 9.55 -25.51 23.99
CA LEU A 490 9.42 -25.51 25.44
C LEU A 490 10.12 -26.72 26.06
N ARG A 491 11.02 -26.47 27.02
CA ARG A 491 11.82 -27.49 27.69
C ARG A 491 11.91 -27.24 29.18
N ARG A 492 12.04 -28.32 29.95
CA ARG A 492 12.23 -28.28 31.39
C ARG A 492 13.72 -28.28 31.75
N SER A 493 14.14 -27.37 32.63
CA SER A 493 15.49 -27.28 33.17
C SER A 493 15.82 -28.51 34.01
N LEU A 494 16.99 -29.12 33.78
CA LEU A 494 17.47 -30.24 34.60
C LEU A 494 17.94 -29.79 36.00
N MET A 495 18.25 -28.50 36.18
CA MET A 495 18.75 -27.96 37.44
C MET A 495 17.62 -27.39 38.31
N THR A 496 16.74 -26.58 37.73
CA THR A 496 15.69 -25.86 38.48
C THR A 496 14.32 -26.52 38.37
N THR A 497 14.13 -27.45 37.44
CA THR A 497 12.85 -28.10 37.11
C THR A 497 11.79 -27.17 36.50
N ASP A 498 12.13 -25.89 36.33
CA ASP A 498 11.29 -24.90 35.67
C ASP A 498 11.24 -25.12 34.16
N TRP A 499 10.11 -24.73 33.56
CA TRP A 499 9.98 -24.68 32.11
C TRP A 499 10.59 -23.38 31.56
N TYR A 500 11.24 -23.47 30.41
CA TYR A 500 11.80 -22.35 29.70
C TYR A 500 11.66 -22.54 28.18
N TRP A 501 11.52 -21.44 27.45
CA TRP A 501 11.58 -21.44 25.99
C TRP A 501 13.03 -21.49 25.52
N GLN A 502 13.37 -22.49 24.71
CA GLN A 502 14.67 -22.57 24.06
C GLN A 502 14.72 -21.54 22.91
N ARG A 503 15.04 -20.29 23.22
CA ARG A 503 15.36 -19.29 22.19
C ARG A 503 16.72 -19.56 21.57
N GLN A 504 16.86 -19.25 20.28
CA GLN A 504 18.13 -19.24 19.56
C GLN A 504 18.47 -17.80 19.17
N THR A 505 18.80 -16.97 20.16
CA THR A 505 19.42 -15.67 19.93
C THR A 505 20.88 -15.71 20.41
N PRO A 506 21.86 -15.19 19.64
CA PRO A 506 23.28 -15.31 19.99
C PRO A 506 23.74 -14.57 21.26
N SER A 507 22.87 -13.75 21.87
CA SER A 507 23.29 -12.77 22.89
C SER A 507 22.42 -12.72 24.15
N SER A 508 21.52 -13.68 24.37
CA SER A 508 20.76 -13.76 25.64
C SER A 508 20.88 -15.15 26.27
N THR A 509 21.76 -15.25 27.25
CA THR A 509 21.79 -16.31 28.27
C THR A 509 20.67 -16.16 29.30
N SER A 510 19.70 -15.26 29.10
CA SER A 510 18.53 -15.14 29.96
C SER A 510 17.44 -16.12 29.52
N SER A 511 17.23 -17.16 30.33
CA SER A 511 16.01 -17.97 30.29
C SER A 511 14.81 -17.03 30.38
N SER A 512 14.00 -16.95 29.33
CA SER A 512 12.71 -16.27 29.44
C SER A 512 11.78 -17.10 30.31
N SER A 513 11.24 -16.49 31.36
CA SER A 513 10.14 -17.06 32.12
C SER A 513 8.99 -17.43 31.19
N VAL A 514 8.31 -18.52 31.52
CA VAL A 514 7.12 -18.99 30.79
C VAL A 514 5.92 -18.31 31.43
N ASP A 515 5.54 -17.14 30.89
CA ASP A 515 4.44 -16.33 31.45
C ASP A 515 3.06 -16.78 30.93
N TYR A 516 3.02 -17.44 29.77
CA TYR A 516 1.83 -18.02 29.15
C TYR A 516 1.96 -19.55 29.08
N VAL A 517 0.88 -20.25 29.43
CA VAL A 517 0.80 -21.71 29.35
C VAL A 517 -0.53 -22.16 28.76
N HIS A 518 -0.49 -23.19 27.92
CA HIS A 518 -1.68 -23.79 27.29
C HIS A 518 -1.67 -25.31 27.41
N TRP A 519 -1.42 -25.83 28.61
CA TRP A 519 -1.31 -27.28 28.87
C TRP A 519 -2.64 -28.01 28.73
N ALA A 520 -2.58 -29.25 28.23
CA ALA A 520 -3.67 -30.20 28.27
C ALA A 520 -3.96 -30.66 29.71
N GLU A 521 -5.17 -31.18 29.94
CA GLU A 521 -5.53 -31.73 31.24
C GLU A 521 -4.54 -32.83 31.65
N GLY A 522 -4.05 -32.77 32.89
CA GLY A 522 -3.04 -33.70 33.41
C GLY A 522 -1.59 -33.43 33.00
N HIS A 523 -1.31 -32.32 32.29
CA HIS A 523 0.04 -31.86 31.98
C HIS A 523 0.38 -30.53 32.69
N PRO A 524 1.68 -30.24 32.96
CA PRO A 524 2.84 -31.09 32.70
C PRO A 524 2.93 -32.29 33.65
N GLN A 525 3.41 -33.43 33.15
CA GLN A 525 3.65 -34.63 33.93
C GLN A 525 4.83 -34.45 34.90
N GLU A 526 5.00 -35.41 35.82
CA GLU A 526 6.15 -35.50 36.72
C GLU A 526 7.49 -35.45 35.96
N ILE A 527 8.54 -34.92 36.62
CA ILE A 527 9.83 -34.56 36.00
C ILE A 527 10.43 -35.68 35.14
N LEU A 528 10.39 -36.93 35.60
CA LEU A 528 10.97 -38.08 34.88
C LEU A 528 10.13 -38.58 33.70
N LYS A 529 8.87 -38.13 33.58
CA LYS A 529 7.93 -38.56 32.54
C LYS A 529 7.88 -37.59 31.36
N GLY A 530 8.20 -36.31 31.57
CA GLY A 530 8.24 -35.32 30.50
C GLY A 530 9.17 -34.14 30.78
N LEU A 531 10.19 -34.01 29.94
CA LEU A 531 11.18 -32.91 29.98
C LEU A 531 11.07 -31.97 28.77
N CYS A 532 10.32 -32.36 27.75
CA CYS A 532 10.08 -31.57 26.54
C CYS A 532 8.57 -31.44 26.32
N ALA A 533 8.14 -30.39 25.63
CA ALA A 533 6.73 -30.19 25.32
C ALA A 533 6.43 -30.37 23.83
N SER A 534 5.29 -30.97 23.54
CA SER A 534 4.72 -31.10 22.21
C SER A 534 3.32 -30.49 22.16
N LEU A 535 2.96 -29.98 21.00
CA LEU A 535 1.66 -29.46 20.65
C LEU A 535 0.77 -30.59 20.11
N LEU A 536 -0.47 -30.69 20.58
CA LEU A 536 -1.50 -31.49 19.94
C LEU A 536 -1.99 -30.72 18.72
N LEU A 537 -1.94 -31.27 17.51
CA LEU A 537 -2.30 -30.52 16.29
C LEU A 537 -3.76 -30.75 15.86
N ASN A 538 -4.54 -31.51 16.63
CA ASN A 538 -5.95 -31.76 16.37
C ASN A 538 -6.87 -30.68 16.97
N GLN A 539 -7.95 -30.37 16.23
CA GLN A 539 -8.95 -29.38 16.62
C GLN A 539 -9.71 -29.75 17.90
N ASP A 540 -9.93 -31.05 18.15
CA ASP A 540 -10.68 -31.54 19.32
C ASP A 540 -9.97 -31.27 20.66
N ASP A 541 -8.64 -31.18 20.65
CA ASP A 541 -7.84 -30.90 21.85
C ASP A 541 -7.44 -29.41 21.97
N GLU A 542 -8.06 -28.52 21.17
CA GLU A 542 -7.84 -27.06 21.19
C GLU A 542 -6.37 -26.66 21.12
N TYR A 543 -5.57 -27.45 20.40
CA TYR A 543 -4.14 -27.27 20.25
C TYR A 543 -3.36 -27.17 21.58
N LYS A 544 -3.78 -27.93 22.60
CA LYS A 544 -3.13 -27.91 23.92
C LYS A 544 -1.75 -28.58 23.92
N TRP A 545 -0.94 -28.24 24.90
CA TRP A 545 0.43 -28.74 25.05
C TRP A 545 0.45 -30.01 25.92
N LYS A 546 1.27 -30.98 25.54
CA LYS A 546 1.63 -32.14 26.35
C LYS A 546 3.11 -32.12 26.67
N SER A 547 3.46 -32.60 27.85
CA SER A 547 4.84 -32.94 28.19
C SER A 547 5.11 -34.40 27.81
N ALA A 548 6.28 -34.63 27.23
CA ALA A 548 6.68 -35.92 26.68
C ALA A 548 8.19 -36.15 26.88
N LYS A 549 8.65 -37.40 26.68
CA LYS A 549 10.08 -37.72 26.73
C LYS A 549 10.75 -37.13 25.49
N CYS A 550 11.83 -36.38 25.68
CA CYS A 550 12.53 -35.71 24.59
C CYS A 550 13.05 -36.65 23.48
N CYS A 551 13.19 -37.95 23.76
CA CYS A 551 13.63 -38.97 22.80
C CYS A 551 12.49 -39.55 21.94
N GLU A 552 11.22 -39.25 22.26
CA GLU A 552 10.09 -39.64 21.40
C GLU A 552 10.22 -38.99 20.03
N LYS A 553 9.76 -39.69 18.99
CA LYS A 553 9.78 -39.21 17.62
C LYS A 553 8.46 -38.50 17.33
N LYS A 554 8.52 -37.19 17.12
CA LYS A 554 7.38 -36.33 16.75
C LYS A 554 7.84 -35.34 15.69
N ARG A 555 6.91 -34.78 14.92
CA ARG A 555 7.27 -33.84 13.86
C ARG A 555 7.72 -32.50 14.46
N PRO A 556 8.84 -31.90 14.01
CA PRO A 556 9.20 -30.55 14.42
C PRO A 556 8.14 -29.53 14.01
N VAL A 557 7.70 -28.69 14.94
CA VAL A 557 6.96 -27.47 14.60
C VAL A 557 7.99 -26.34 14.58
N CYS A 558 8.45 -25.98 13.39
CA CYS A 558 9.38 -24.88 13.21
C CYS A 558 8.62 -23.55 13.02
N TYR A 559 9.25 -22.46 13.40
CA TYR A 559 8.82 -21.09 13.18
C TYR A 559 9.90 -20.36 12.40
N LYS A 560 9.51 -19.83 11.25
CA LYS A 560 10.32 -18.91 10.47
C LYS A 560 9.99 -17.49 10.93
N PRO A 561 10.96 -16.72 11.45
CA PRO A 561 10.70 -15.37 11.92
C PRO A 561 10.31 -14.43 10.76
N PRO A 562 9.50 -13.39 11.05
CA PRO A 562 9.15 -12.38 10.05
C PRO A 562 10.39 -11.64 9.57
N ILE A 563 10.35 -11.21 8.30
CA ILE A 563 11.34 -10.30 7.74
C ILE A 563 10.75 -8.90 7.72
N TYR A 564 11.42 -7.99 8.41
CA TYR A 564 11.05 -6.59 8.47
C TYR A 564 11.71 -5.80 7.36
N PHE A 565 10.97 -4.81 6.87
CA PHE A 565 11.46 -3.84 5.92
C PHE A 565 12.54 -2.98 6.57
N ASN A 566 13.79 -3.12 6.14
CA ASN A 566 14.89 -2.26 6.56
C ASN A 566 15.53 -1.59 5.33
N PRO A 567 15.44 -0.27 5.17
CA PRO A 567 15.94 0.43 3.99
C PRO A 567 17.43 0.78 4.04
N LEU A 568 18.15 0.31 5.06
CA LEU A 568 19.57 0.54 5.21
C LEU A 568 20.31 -0.79 5.19
N SER A 569 20.72 -1.24 4.00
CA SER A 569 21.98 -1.99 3.80
C SER A 569 23.16 -1.00 3.84
N VAL A 570 23.22 -0.15 4.86
CA VAL A 570 24.53 0.36 5.28
C VAL A 570 25.09 -0.74 6.16
N CYS A 571 26.21 -1.33 5.72
CA CYS A 571 27.02 -2.31 6.47
C CYS A 571 26.76 -2.21 7.98
N ASP A 572 26.38 -3.33 8.60
CA ASP A 572 26.29 -3.53 10.05
C ASP A 572 26.99 -2.44 10.87
N PRO A 573 26.24 -1.57 11.55
CA PRO A 573 26.76 -0.82 12.67
C PRO A 573 26.04 -1.25 13.94
N ILE A 574 25.83 -2.56 14.16
CA ILE A 574 25.50 -3.11 15.49
C ILE A 574 26.31 -4.40 15.74
N CYS A 575 27.63 -4.23 15.72
CA CYS A 575 28.56 -4.99 16.56
C CYS A 575 29.60 -4.02 17.16
N GLN A 576 29.17 -2.89 17.72
CA GLN A 576 29.93 -1.94 18.55
C GLN A 576 28.86 -1.08 19.27
N ASN A 577 28.79 -0.86 20.58
CA ASN A 577 29.60 -1.17 21.75
C ASN A 577 28.67 -1.07 22.98
N THR A 578 28.91 -1.85 24.02
CA THR A 578 28.78 -1.34 25.39
C THR A 578 29.81 -2.02 26.28
N VAL A 579 31.04 -1.49 26.20
CA VAL A 579 32.04 -1.56 27.27
C VAL A 579 32.27 -0.11 27.71
N LEU A 580 31.69 0.24 28.85
CA LEU A 580 32.30 0.92 29.98
C LEU A 580 31.33 0.88 31.16
#